data_AF-A0A7W8CIX8-F1
#
_entry.id   AF-A0A7W8CIX8-F1
#
_cell.length_a   1.000
_cell.length_b   1.000
_cell.length_c   1.000
_cell.angle_alpha   90.00
_cell.angle_beta   90.00
_cell.angle_gamma   90.00
#
_symmetry.space_group_name_H-M   'P 1'
#
loop_
_entity.id
_entity.type
_entity.pdbx_description
1 polymer ?
#
loop_
_entity_poly.entity_id
_entity_poly.type
_entity_poly.pdbx_seq_one_letter_code
_entity_poly.pdbx_strand_id
1 'polypeptide(L)' 'MTSNDVYERLGILEQLVQHLYEKTGVPMPDLRALAQIQVSAAVQRLVASGNKIEAIKVYRAETNVDLATAKRIIESL' A
#
# COMPACT_ATOMS: atom_id res chain seq x y z
N MET A 1 13.75 -21.21 -6.12
CA MET A 1 13.58 -19.78 -6.48
C MET A 1 14.41 -18.97 -5.51
N THR A 2 15.57 -18.49 -5.95
CA THR A 2 16.42 -17.61 -5.13
C THR A 2 15.79 -16.23 -5.10
N SER A 3 15.97 -15.47 -4.03
CA SER A 3 15.37 -14.13 -3.90
C SER A 3 15.72 -13.20 -5.07
N ASN A 4 16.88 -13.42 -5.74
CA ASN A 4 17.33 -12.67 -6.91
C ASN A 4 16.32 -12.72 -8.09
N ASP A 5 15.76 -13.90 -8.36
CA ASP A 5 14.80 -14.15 -9.43
C ASP A 5 13.47 -13.39 -9.21
N VAL A 6 13.13 -13.15 -7.94
CA VAL A 6 11.93 -12.38 -7.55
C VAL A 6 12.16 -10.89 -7.78
N TYR A 7 13.35 -10.38 -7.43
CA TYR A 7 13.70 -8.98 -7.66
C TYR A 7 13.82 -8.64 -9.16
N GLU A 8 14.37 -9.55 -9.97
CA GLU A 8 14.43 -9.36 -11.42
C GLU A 8 13.03 -9.31 -12.05
N ARG A 9 12.13 -10.22 -11.64
CA ARG A 9 10.73 -10.18 -12.09
C ARG A 9 10.00 -8.93 -11.61
N LEU A 10 10.28 -8.47 -10.38
CA LEU A 10 9.69 -7.25 -9.84
C LEU A 10 10.11 -6.02 -10.65
N GLY A 11 11.40 -5.88 -10.96
CA GLY A 11 11.90 -4.74 -11.75
C GLY A 11 11.32 -4.68 -13.16
N ILE A 12 11.14 -5.84 -13.81
CA ILE A 12 10.47 -5.91 -15.12
C ILE A 12 9.01 -5.45 -15.00
N LEU A 13 8.32 -5.86 -13.94
CA LEU A 13 6.94 -5.49 -13.69
C LEU A 13 6.80 -3.98 -13.45
N GLU A 14 7.71 -3.38 -12.67
CA GLU A 14 7.74 -1.94 -12.43
C GLU A 14 7.96 -1.14 -13.73
N GLN A 15 8.89 -1.57 -14.58
CA GLN A 15 9.14 -0.95 -15.89
C GLN A 15 7.91 -1.03 -16.82
N LEU A 16 7.23 -2.18 -16.84
CA LEU A 16 6.04 -2.37 -17.66
C LEU A 16 4.88 -1.48 -17.20
N VAL A 17 4.67 -1.39 -15.89
CA VAL A 17 3.65 -0.51 -15.30
C VAL A 17 3.92 0.95 -15.67
N GLN A 18 5.17 1.41 -15.56
CA GLN A 18 5.55 2.77 -15.97
C GLN A 18 5.23 3.02 -17.46
N HIS A 19 5.61 2.08 -18.33
CA HIS A 19 5.38 2.20 -19.78
C HIS A 19 3.88 2.26 -20.12
N LEU A 20 3.04 1.50 -19.40
CA LEU A 20 1.59 1.52 -19.61
C LEU A 20 0.98 2.87 -19.22
N TYR A 21 1.41 3.48 -18.11
CA TYR A 21 0.96 4.81 -17.70
C TYR A 21 1.34 5.88 -18.72
N GLU A 22 2.58 5.86 -19.22
CA GLU A 22 3.04 6.78 -20.28
C GLU A 22 2.19 6.65 -21.55
N LYS A 23 1.87 5.42 -21.95
CA LYS A 23 1.14 5.15 -23.20
C LYS A 23 -0.37 5.41 -23.09
N THR A 24 -0.93 5.34 -21.89
CA THR A 24 -2.36 5.60 -21.65
C THR A 24 -2.66 7.06 -21.30
N GLY A 25 -1.62 7.88 -21.04
CA GLY A 25 -1.78 9.29 -20.67
C GLY A 25 -2.42 9.49 -19.30
N VAL A 26 -2.53 8.42 -18.49
CA VAL A 26 -3.01 8.49 -17.11
C VAL A 26 -1.81 8.86 -16.24
N PRO A 27 -1.85 9.99 -15.51
CA PRO A 27 -0.74 10.35 -14.63
C PRO A 27 -0.55 9.24 -13.59
N MET A 28 0.71 8.86 -13.36
CA MET A 28 1.05 7.85 -12.36
C MET A 28 0.37 8.24 -11.03
N PRO A 29 -0.54 7.42 -10.51
CA PRO A 29 -1.31 7.80 -9.34
C PRO A 29 -0.34 7.96 -8.17
N ASP A 30 -0.51 9.06 -7.44
CA ASP A 30 0.37 9.38 -6.32
C ASP A 30 0.37 8.21 -5.34
N LEU A 31 1.52 7.58 -5.13
CA LEU A 31 1.62 6.35 -4.32
C LEU A 31 1.07 6.57 -2.91
N ARG A 32 1.10 7.82 -2.40
CA ARG A 32 0.47 8.18 -1.13
C ARG A 32 -1.05 8.19 -1.24
N ALA A 33 -1.59 8.72 -2.33
CA ALA A 33 -3.03 8.67 -2.60
C ALA A 33 -3.53 7.24 -2.80
N LEU A 34 -2.76 6.38 -3.48
CA LEU A 34 -3.05 4.95 -3.59
C LEU A 34 -3.01 4.25 -2.23
N ALA A 35 -2.01 4.56 -1.40
CA ALA A 35 -1.96 4.05 -0.04
C ALA A 35 -3.18 4.50 0.78
N GLN A 36 -3.63 5.75 0.61
CA GLN A 36 -4.86 6.26 1.26
C GLN A 36 -6.13 5.56 0.74
N ILE A 37 -6.18 5.18 -0.54
CA ILE A 37 -7.29 4.39 -1.13
C ILE A 37 -7.30 2.96 -0.58
N GLN A 38 -6.12 2.37 -0.31
CA GLN A 38 -6.03 1.05 0.31
C GLN A 38 -6.42 1.04 1.78
N VAL A 39 -6.48 2.22 2.44
CA VAL A 39 -6.91 2.33 3.84
C VAL A 39 -8.38 2.73 3.89
N SER A 40 -9.20 1.79 4.37
CA SER A 40 -10.63 1.94 4.56
C SER A 40 -10.97 3.21 5.36
N ALA A 41 -12.07 3.90 5.03
CA ALA A 41 -12.48 5.14 5.70
C ALA A 41 -12.64 4.98 7.22
N ALA A 42 -12.98 3.77 7.68
CA ALA A 42 -13.04 3.42 9.10
C ALA A 42 -11.66 3.50 9.77
N VAL A 43 -10.62 2.98 9.12
CA VAL A 43 -9.24 3.01 9.61
C VAL A 43 -8.74 4.46 9.67
N GLN A 44 -9.02 5.28 8.65
CA GLN A 44 -8.63 6.70 8.65
C GLN A 44 -9.25 7.47 9.83
N ARG A 45 -10.54 7.22 10.12
CA ARG A 45 -11.20 7.82 11.29
C ARG A 45 -10.54 7.39 12.60
N LEU A 46 -10.17 6.11 12.72
CA LEU A 46 -9.48 5.60 13.92
C LEU A 46 -8.08 6.21 14.09
N VAL A 47 -7.34 6.41 13.00
CA VAL A 47 -6.05 7.12 13.02
C VAL A 47 -6.23 8.58 13.42
N ALA A 48 -7.19 9.29 12.82
CA ALA A 48 -7.51 10.68 13.14
C ALA A 48 -7.99 10.85 14.60
N SER A 49 -8.64 9.84 15.16
CA SER A 49 -9.10 9.82 16.56
C SER A 49 -8.00 9.44 17.55
N GLY A 50 -6.76 9.21 17.10
CA GLY A 50 -5.63 8.80 17.94
C GLY A 50 -5.62 7.33 18.33
N ASN A 51 -6.60 6.54 17.87
CA ASN A 51 -6.77 5.12 18.20
C ASN A 51 -5.97 4.21 17.24
N LYS A 52 -4.65 4.43 17.18
CA LYS A 52 -3.74 3.71 16.26
C LYS A 52 -3.80 2.19 16.43
N ILE A 53 -4.01 1.68 17.65
CA ILE A 53 -4.08 0.23 17.91
C ILE A 53 -5.33 -0.39 17.26
N GLU A 54 -6.47 0.26 17.37
CA GLU A 54 -7.72 -0.18 16.72
C GLU A 54 -7.59 -0.07 15.19
N ALA A 55 -7.00 1.02 14.69
CA ALA A 55 -6.73 1.20 13.27
C ALA A 55 -5.89 0.04 12.68
N ILE A 56 -4.84 -0.39 13.39
CA ILE A 56 -4.01 -1.54 12.99
C ILE A 56 -4.83 -2.84 12.99
N LYS A 57 -5.70 -3.06 13.99
CA LYS A 57 -6.55 -4.27 14.04
C LYS A 57 -7.52 -4.34 12.86
N VAL A 58 -8.21 -3.23 12.59
CA VAL A 58 -9.18 -3.15 11.48
C VAL A 58 -8.46 -3.31 10.14
N TYR A 59 -7.35 -2.61 9.94
CA TYR A 59 -6.55 -2.71 8.71
C TYR A 59 -6.01 -4.13 8.48
N ARG A 60 -5.61 -4.84 9.53
CA ARG A 60 -5.20 -6.26 9.41
C ARG A 60 -6.36 -7.17 9.09
N ALA A 61 -7.54 -6.94 9.67
CA ALA A 61 -8.72 -7.74 9.41
C ALA A 61 -9.18 -7.59 7.95
N GLU A 62 -9.10 -6.38 7.39
CA GLU A 62 -9.47 -6.11 6.00
C GLU A 62 -8.42 -6.62 5.01
N THR A 63 -7.14 -6.41 5.29
CA THR A 63 -6.04 -6.63 4.31
C THR A 63 -5.30 -7.96 4.51
N ASN A 64 -5.54 -8.68 5.61
CA ASN A 64 -4.84 -9.92 6.00
C ASN A 64 -3.30 -9.82 6.00
N VAL A 65 -2.77 -8.63 6.25
CA VAL A 65 -1.32 -8.38 6.29
C VAL A 65 -0.71 -8.63 7.68
N ASP A 66 0.60 -8.83 7.70
CA ASP A 66 1.39 -8.96 8.93
C ASP A 66 1.30 -7.71 9.82
N LEU A 67 1.46 -7.91 11.12
CA LEU A 67 1.40 -6.84 12.11
C LEU A 67 2.41 -5.73 11.85
N ALA A 68 3.62 -6.08 11.41
CA ALA A 68 4.68 -5.12 11.09
C ALA A 68 4.30 -4.23 9.89
N THR A 69 3.70 -4.81 8.85
CA THR A 69 3.27 -4.08 7.65
C THR A 69 2.09 -3.16 7.99
N ALA A 70 1.10 -3.68 8.71
CA ALA A 70 -0.03 -2.88 9.16
C ALA A 70 0.40 -1.70 10.02
N LYS A 71 1.29 -1.93 10.99
CA LYS A 71 1.82 -0.86 11.84
C LYS A 71 2.52 0.22 11.02
N ARG A 72 3.40 -0.17 10.09
CA ARG A 72 4.14 0.77 9.23
C ARG A 72 3.22 1.64 8.39
N ILE A 73 2.16 1.06 7.83
CA ILE A 73 1.17 1.79 7.02
C ILE A 73 0.39 2.77 7.87
N ILE A 74 -0.12 2.34 9.04
CA ILE A 74 -0.86 3.20 9.97
C ILE A 74 0.01 4.31 10.57
N GLU A 75 1.30 4.07 10.82
CA GLU A 75 2.24 5.10 11.29
C GLU A 75 2.66 6.09 10.20
N SER A 76 2.50 5.73 8.92
CA SER A 76 2.81 6.59 7.78
C SER A 76 1.60 7.42 7.30
N LEU A 77 0.41 7.18 7.86
CA LEU A 77 -0.79 8.01 7.70
C LEU A 77 -0.76 9.19 8.69
#